data_AF-A0A7S4J5W6-F1
#
_entry.id   AF-A0A7S4J5W6-F1
#
_cell.length_a   1.000
_cell.length_b   1.000
_cell.length_c   1.000
_cell.angle_alpha   90.00
_cell.angle_beta   90.00
_cell.angle_gamma   90.00
#
_symmetry.space_group_name_H-M   'P 1'
#
loop_
_entity.id
_entity.type
_entity.pdbx_description
1 polymer ?
#
loop_
_entity_poly.entity_id
_entity_poly.type
_entity_poly.pdbx_seq_one_letter_code
_entity_poly.pdbx_strand_id
1 'polypeptide(L)'
;VELGDGATARRRDCIKPLNKLDNMPADGVFVPPSAATQCLRDLARANGVKLIEEKQDCQGGGGRQVDTDDPATTSAGGTTTPNTLVRWRLQHPAVLSALENFAAGSEWTGKDDESLASYREEVLEMFGALNDAMARQEEAAHWPHDAAASEQWRRPDLNGVHVIFGGKPAIGGKRPRSISEKIVQLIMNDAKEFEGEGKSTTSASLPLSIFTVSRSEISSESLPPGVTHLAKRRLEVDVEGQEDFDDVLQTVLHTWKEEFPDRTLMLYFTLGRHNGTNPFARNVAAAKNFAAALRKARASLRGGKFRVVCTGTDATNPRSHPDARVVLEGETYLCPSYRIEDRKFIYAVSKLCQYYIIADAVADVLDLPSASPEMRKLSDGLKENVRCLSAAVEVAGEDPRYREGGTTNDSQLSRDELDALSAGWDEIEESMFPRVTVARGISIVYTPLHGDIWCAEAVKNCHNEGDPSQLSARVAVLQQVVPRLKNAVSLDMAARSHFHCMKRS
;
A
#
# COMPACT_ATOMS: atom_id res chain seq x y z
N VAL A 1 -51.06 62.43 -19.05
CA VAL A 1 -49.68 62.88 -18.81
C VAL A 1 -48.78 61.79 -19.37
N GLU A 2 -48.77 61.62 -20.71
CA GLU A 2 -47.91 62.33 -21.69
C GLU A 2 -46.42 62.06 -21.42
N LEU A 3 -45.76 61.18 -22.20
CA LEU A 3 -45.13 61.36 -23.55
C LEU A 3 -43.78 62.11 -23.43
N GLY A 4 -42.68 61.80 -24.15
CA GLY A 4 -42.47 61.00 -25.36
C GLY A 4 -41.03 60.45 -25.44
N ASP A 5 -40.77 59.48 -26.33
CA ASP A 5 -40.23 59.64 -27.72
C ASP A 5 -38.69 59.51 -27.71
N GLY A 6 -38.01 58.72 -28.54
CA GLY A 6 -38.36 57.91 -29.69
C GLY A 6 -37.10 57.77 -30.57
N ALA A 7 -36.79 56.56 -31.07
CA ALA A 7 -36.02 56.36 -32.31
C ALA A 7 -36.03 54.88 -32.74
N THR A 8 -36.72 54.64 -33.84
CA THR A 8 -36.88 53.39 -34.58
C THR A 8 -35.74 53.16 -35.59
N ALA A 9 -35.34 51.92 -35.83
CA ALA A 9 -34.97 51.43 -37.16
C ALA A 9 -35.19 49.91 -37.31
N ARG A 10 -35.95 49.55 -38.34
CA ARG A 10 -36.41 48.20 -38.73
C ARG A 10 -35.41 47.52 -39.68
N ARG A 11 -35.37 46.18 -39.67
CA ARG A 11 -35.28 45.27 -40.87
C ARG A 11 -35.52 43.82 -40.40
N ARG A 12 -36.75 43.30 -40.55
CA ARG A 12 -37.29 42.45 -41.65
C ARG A 12 -36.75 41.00 -41.65
N ASP A 13 -37.68 40.11 -41.32
CA ASP A 13 -37.66 38.65 -41.47
C ASP A 13 -37.39 38.18 -42.90
N CYS A 14 -36.73 37.03 -43.00
CA CYS A 14 -36.93 36.04 -44.07
C CYS A 14 -36.56 34.65 -43.52
N ILE A 15 -37.57 33.92 -43.03
CA ILE A 15 -37.54 32.47 -42.85
C ILE A 15 -37.81 31.81 -44.20
N LYS A 16 -36.98 30.84 -44.59
CA LYS A 16 -37.40 29.69 -45.41
C LYS A 16 -36.79 28.41 -44.82
N PRO A 17 -37.57 27.32 -44.71
CA PRO A 17 -37.07 26.02 -44.28
C PRO A 17 -36.53 25.24 -45.49
N LEU A 18 -35.48 24.46 -45.31
CA LEU A 18 -35.06 23.46 -46.28
C LEU A 18 -34.80 22.12 -45.57
N ASN A 19 -35.59 21.15 -46.01
CA ASN A 19 -35.64 19.76 -45.60
C ASN A 19 -34.37 18.99 -45.97
N LYS A 20 -34.15 17.91 -45.20
CA LYS A 20 -33.57 16.61 -45.59
C LYS A 20 -32.26 16.62 -46.39
N LEU A 21 -31.19 16.21 -45.70
CA LEU A 21 -30.11 15.41 -46.28
C LEU A 21 -29.89 14.20 -45.37
N ASP A 22 -30.58 13.12 -45.71
CA ASP A 22 -30.23 11.76 -45.32
C ASP A 22 -28.95 11.34 -46.06
N ASN A 23 -28.08 10.61 -45.35
CA ASN A 23 -26.98 9.79 -45.87
C ASN A 23 -25.82 10.50 -46.60
N MET A 24 -24.88 11.04 -45.82
CA MET A 24 -23.45 11.05 -46.18
C MET A 24 -22.71 10.12 -45.21
N PRO A 25 -21.68 9.36 -45.65
CA PRO A 25 -20.82 8.63 -44.72
C PRO A 25 -20.18 9.64 -43.77
N ALA A 26 -20.35 9.44 -42.46
CA ALA A 26 -19.73 10.29 -41.46
C ALA A 26 -18.21 10.19 -41.62
N ASP A 27 -17.62 11.21 -42.22
CA ASP A 27 -16.20 11.51 -42.09
C ASP A 27 -15.82 11.42 -40.62
N GLY A 28 -14.75 10.68 -40.32
CA GLY A 28 -14.36 10.30 -38.96
C GLY A 28 -14.41 11.48 -38.01
N VAL A 29 -15.42 11.50 -37.14
CA VAL A 29 -15.57 12.53 -36.11
C VAL A 29 -14.39 12.39 -35.17
N PHE A 30 -13.49 13.36 -35.20
CA PHE A 30 -12.43 13.47 -34.21
C PHE A 30 -13.09 13.70 -32.85
N VAL A 31 -13.11 12.67 -32.02
CA VAL A 31 -13.49 12.80 -30.62
C VAL A 31 -12.22 13.18 -29.86
N PRO A 32 -12.12 14.42 -29.33
CA PRO A 32 -10.96 14.79 -28.52
C PRO A 32 -10.84 13.85 -27.32
N PRO A 33 -9.61 13.54 -26.87
CA PRO A 33 -9.41 12.70 -25.69
C PRO A 33 -10.11 13.32 -24.47
N SER A 34 -10.59 12.47 -23.56
CA SER A 34 -11.14 12.94 -22.28
C SER A 34 -10.08 13.74 -21.51
N ALA A 35 -10.51 14.60 -20.59
CA ALA A 35 -9.59 15.34 -19.73
C ALA A 35 -8.67 14.41 -18.91
N ALA A 36 -9.20 13.26 -18.47
CA ALA A 36 -8.43 12.23 -17.79
C ALA A 36 -7.39 11.57 -18.70
N THR A 37 -7.74 11.23 -19.94
CA THR A 37 -6.80 10.71 -20.93
C THR A 37 -5.69 11.71 -21.20
N GLN A 38 -6.04 12.97 -21.45
CA GLN A 38 -5.05 14.03 -21.68
C GLN A 38 -4.13 14.22 -20.46
N CYS A 39 -4.69 14.24 -19.25
CA CYS A 39 -3.92 14.30 -18.01
C CYS A 39 -2.91 13.15 -17.88
N LEU A 40 -3.33 11.91 -18.17
CA LEU A 40 -2.42 10.77 -18.17
C LEU A 40 -1.31 10.93 -19.21
N ARG A 41 -1.62 11.44 -20.41
CA ARG A 41 -0.61 11.72 -21.44
C ARG A 41 0.42 12.73 -20.95
N ASP A 42 -0.03 13.80 -20.32
CA ASP A 42 0.85 14.85 -19.82
C ASP A 42 1.70 14.35 -18.64
N LEU A 43 1.13 13.56 -17.73
CA LEU A 43 1.87 12.91 -16.64
C LEU A 43 2.90 11.91 -17.15
N ALA A 44 2.56 11.09 -18.14
CA ALA A 44 3.48 10.14 -18.77
C ALA A 44 4.62 10.88 -19.49
N ARG A 45 4.30 11.92 -20.27
CA ARG A 45 5.27 12.76 -20.97
C ARG A 45 6.21 13.47 -20.00
N ALA A 46 5.69 14.00 -18.89
CA ALA A 46 6.49 14.61 -17.83
C ALA A 46 7.49 13.63 -17.19
N ASN A 47 7.23 12.33 -17.29
CA ASN A 47 8.12 11.25 -16.84
C ASN A 47 8.90 10.59 -18.00
N GLY A 48 8.95 11.22 -19.18
CA GLY A 48 9.71 10.73 -20.33
C GLY A 48 9.14 9.49 -21.00
N VAL A 49 7.86 9.16 -20.75
CA VAL A 49 7.16 8.05 -21.41
C VAL A 49 6.30 8.62 -22.54
N LYS A 50 6.60 8.23 -23.77
CA LYS A 50 5.76 8.54 -24.92
C LYS A 50 4.64 7.49 -24.99
N LEU A 51 3.41 7.93 -24.81
CA LEU A 51 2.26 7.10 -25.15
C LEU A 51 2.23 6.96 -26.67
N ILE A 52 2.00 5.74 -27.16
CA ILE A 52 1.81 5.51 -28.58
C ILE A 52 0.55 6.29 -28.95
N GLU A 53 0.71 7.40 -29.66
CA GLU A 53 -0.41 8.02 -30.34
C GLU A 53 -0.94 6.96 -31.29
N GLU A 54 -2.19 6.52 -31.10
CA GLU A 54 -2.87 5.71 -32.10
C GLU A 54 -2.63 6.39 -33.43
N LYS A 55 -1.83 5.73 -34.30
CA LYS A 55 -1.70 6.19 -35.67
C LYS A 55 -3.11 6.18 -36.20
N GLN A 56 -3.66 7.37 -36.43
CA GLN A 56 -4.83 7.53 -37.26
C GLN A 56 -4.44 6.96 -38.62
N ASP A 57 -4.73 5.68 -38.84
CA ASP A 57 -4.70 5.08 -40.16
C ASP A 57 -5.86 5.68 -40.96
N CYS A 58 -5.70 6.94 -41.34
CA CYS A 58 -6.40 7.52 -42.48
C CYS A 58 -5.79 6.87 -43.72
N GLN A 59 -6.33 5.72 -44.12
CA GLN A 59 -6.08 5.19 -45.46
C GLN A 59 -6.56 6.20 -46.52
N GLY A 60 -5.77 6.36 -47.58
CA GLY A 60 -6.29 6.64 -48.92
C GLY A 60 -5.89 7.97 -49.51
N GLY A 61 -4.77 7.99 -50.25
CA GLY A 61 -4.44 9.08 -51.16
C GLY A 61 -3.03 8.94 -51.69
N GLY A 62 -2.88 8.18 -52.78
CA GLY A 62 -1.58 7.90 -53.40
C GLY A 62 -0.80 9.15 -53.79
N GLY A 63 0.53 9.04 -53.74
CA GLY A 63 1.41 10.04 -54.36
C GLY A 63 2.80 10.10 -53.74
N ARG A 64 3.76 9.54 -54.48
CA ARG A 64 5.21 9.80 -54.43
C ARG A 64 5.96 9.47 -53.14
N GLN A 65 6.68 8.36 -53.24
CA GLN A 65 7.97 8.14 -52.60
C GLN A 65 8.93 9.25 -53.04
N VAL A 66 9.31 10.13 -52.11
CA VAL A 66 10.46 11.03 -52.24
C VAL A 66 11.43 10.62 -51.14
N ASP A 67 12.53 10.00 -51.55
CA ASP A 67 13.69 9.79 -50.70
C ASP A 67 14.26 11.16 -50.35
N THR A 68 14.24 11.51 -49.07
CA THR A 68 15.13 12.54 -48.51
C THR A 68 15.93 11.89 -47.39
N ASP A 69 17.17 11.55 -47.74
CA ASP A 69 18.28 11.43 -46.81
C ASP A 69 18.41 12.75 -46.04
N ASP A 70 18.01 12.75 -44.76
CA ASP A 70 18.35 13.83 -43.85
C ASP A 70 19.39 13.33 -42.83
N PRO A 71 20.56 13.99 -42.72
CA PRO A 71 21.65 13.54 -41.90
C PRO A 71 21.34 13.77 -40.41
N ALA A 72 21.90 12.87 -39.60
CA ALA A 72 21.88 12.89 -38.14
C ALA A 72 21.97 14.30 -37.55
N THR A 73 20.83 14.80 -37.07
CA THR A 73 20.78 15.92 -36.15
C THR A 73 21.27 15.41 -34.79
N THR A 74 22.56 15.53 -34.55
CA THR A 74 23.14 15.47 -33.20
C THR A 74 22.62 16.68 -32.41
N SER A 75 21.48 16.52 -31.75
CA SER A 75 21.01 17.47 -30.74
C SER A 75 21.92 17.37 -29.51
N ALA A 76 23.04 18.09 -29.55
CA ALA A 76 23.84 18.39 -28.38
C ALA A 76 23.01 19.28 -27.44
N GLY A 77 22.66 18.75 -26.26
CA GLY A 77 21.93 19.50 -25.23
C GLY A 77 20.63 18.85 -24.73
N GLY A 78 20.33 17.61 -25.12
CA GLY A 78 19.23 16.85 -24.49
C GLY A 78 19.56 16.60 -23.03
N THR A 79 18.92 17.32 -22.11
CA THR A 79 18.89 16.95 -20.69
C THR A 79 18.32 15.53 -20.64
N THR A 80 19.18 14.55 -20.38
CA THR A 80 18.74 13.17 -20.18
C THR A 80 17.76 13.19 -19.02
N THR A 81 16.49 12.94 -19.30
CA THR A 81 15.46 12.86 -18.25
C THR A 81 15.92 11.81 -17.24
N PRO A 82 15.97 12.14 -15.94
CA PRO A 82 16.43 11.19 -14.93
C PRO A 82 15.66 9.87 -15.04
N ASN A 83 16.36 8.74 -14.91
CA ASN A 83 15.73 7.43 -14.80
C ASN A 83 15.02 7.33 -13.45
N THR A 84 13.74 7.71 -13.44
CA THR A 84 12.87 7.62 -12.25
C THR A 84 12.12 6.30 -12.23
N LEU A 85 11.77 5.85 -11.03
CA LEU A 85 10.96 4.63 -10.91
C LEU A 85 9.56 4.82 -11.52
N VAL A 86 9.01 6.04 -11.53
CA VAL A 86 7.73 6.34 -12.24
C VAL A 86 7.86 6.00 -13.72
N ARG A 87 8.93 6.46 -14.37
CA ARG A 87 9.19 6.18 -15.79
C ARG A 87 9.23 4.68 -16.04
N TRP A 88 10.00 3.96 -15.23
CA TRP A 88 10.12 2.50 -15.33
C TRP A 88 8.76 1.80 -15.15
N ARG A 89 7.96 2.19 -14.16
CA ARG A 89 6.59 1.67 -13.97
C ARG A 89 5.71 1.91 -15.19
N LEU A 90 5.70 3.13 -15.71
CA LEU A 90 4.86 3.52 -16.84
C LEU A 90 5.31 2.90 -18.17
N GLN A 91 6.56 2.43 -18.29
CA GLN A 91 7.03 1.68 -19.46
C GLN A 91 6.46 0.26 -19.51
N HIS A 92 6.00 -0.31 -18.40
CA HIS A 92 5.38 -1.63 -18.41
C HIS A 92 3.97 -1.54 -19.02
N PRO A 93 3.69 -2.24 -20.16
CA PRO A 93 2.44 -2.06 -20.89
C PRO A 93 1.20 -2.27 -20.02
N ALA A 94 1.20 -3.29 -19.16
CA ALA A 94 0.04 -3.56 -18.31
C ALA A 94 -0.20 -2.51 -17.19
N VAL A 95 0.84 -1.80 -16.74
CA VAL A 95 0.68 -0.71 -15.77
C VAL A 95 0.02 0.46 -16.47
N LEU A 96 0.53 0.80 -17.66
CA LEU A 96 -0.01 1.89 -18.47
C LEU A 96 -1.45 1.60 -18.91
N SER A 97 -1.74 0.40 -19.43
CA SER A 97 -3.10 0.02 -19.83
C SER A 97 -4.10 0.07 -18.67
N ALA A 98 -3.69 -0.26 -17.44
CA ALA A 98 -4.57 -0.11 -16.27
C ALA A 98 -4.97 1.36 -16.04
N LEU A 99 -4.03 2.28 -16.20
CA LEU A 99 -4.27 3.72 -16.07
C LEU A 99 -5.07 4.27 -17.26
N GLU A 100 -4.79 3.81 -18.48
CA GLU A 100 -5.49 4.23 -19.71
C GLU A 100 -6.95 3.77 -19.69
N ASN A 101 -7.21 2.52 -19.30
CA ASN A 101 -8.58 2.01 -19.15
C ASN A 101 -9.38 2.83 -18.14
N PHE A 102 -8.76 3.18 -17.00
CA PHE A 102 -9.40 4.07 -16.03
C PHE A 102 -9.59 5.49 -16.59
N ALA A 103 -8.63 6.04 -17.32
CA ALA A 103 -8.73 7.37 -17.90
C ALA A 103 -9.78 7.48 -19.03
N ALA A 104 -10.03 6.37 -19.74
CA ALA A 104 -11.02 6.28 -20.82
C ALA A 104 -12.45 6.00 -20.32
N GLY A 105 -12.63 5.65 -19.04
CA GLY A 105 -13.94 5.42 -18.44
C GLY A 105 -14.83 6.67 -18.46
N SER A 106 -16.14 6.49 -18.34
CA SER A 106 -17.11 7.59 -18.33
C SER A 106 -16.89 8.52 -17.14
N GLU A 107 -16.99 9.84 -17.35
CA GLU A 107 -16.85 10.79 -16.24
C GLU A 107 -17.98 10.61 -15.22
N TRP A 108 -17.62 10.68 -13.92
CA TRP A 108 -18.61 10.65 -12.86
C TRP A 108 -19.36 11.98 -12.83
N THR A 109 -20.67 11.94 -13.05
CA THR A 109 -21.49 13.16 -13.21
C THR A 109 -22.05 13.72 -11.90
N GLY A 110 -21.82 13.06 -10.76
CA GLY A 110 -22.14 13.60 -9.44
C GLY A 110 -23.63 13.63 -9.04
N LYS A 111 -24.49 12.81 -9.66
CA LYS A 111 -25.96 12.97 -9.55
C LYS A 111 -26.69 11.92 -8.70
N ASP A 112 -26.10 10.76 -8.45
CA ASP A 112 -26.74 9.68 -7.70
C ASP A 112 -25.73 8.72 -7.04
N ASP A 113 -26.21 7.94 -6.06
CA ASP A 113 -25.40 6.95 -5.33
C ASP A 113 -24.92 5.80 -6.21
N GLU A 114 -25.68 5.46 -7.26
CA GLU A 114 -25.37 4.37 -8.18
C GLU A 114 -24.14 4.69 -9.05
N SER A 115 -24.06 5.90 -9.59
CA SER A 115 -22.90 6.40 -10.32
C SER A 115 -21.66 6.49 -9.43
N LEU A 116 -21.81 6.84 -8.14
CA LEU A 116 -20.70 6.84 -7.18
C LEU A 116 -20.21 5.42 -6.88
N ALA A 117 -21.13 4.46 -6.74
CA ALA A 117 -20.77 3.05 -6.55
C ALA A 117 -20.01 2.51 -7.78
N SER A 118 -20.48 2.80 -9.00
CA SER A 118 -19.80 2.42 -10.24
C SER A 118 -18.40 3.04 -10.33
N TYR A 119 -18.27 4.34 -10.07
CA TYR A 119 -16.96 5.01 -10.07
C TYR A 119 -16.00 4.42 -9.04
N ARG A 120 -16.50 4.06 -7.84
CA ARG A 120 -15.71 3.35 -6.83
C ARG A 120 -15.23 2.00 -7.34
N GLU A 121 -16.10 1.20 -7.94
CA GLU A 121 -15.75 -0.10 -8.53
C GLU A 121 -14.58 0.06 -9.52
N GLU A 122 -14.64 1.04 -10.41
CA GLU A 122 -13.57 1.31 -11.39
C GLU A 122 -12.23 1.70 -10.76
N VAL A 123 -12.24 2.50 -9.69
CA VAL A 123 -11.00 2.83 -8.95
C VAL A 123 -10.41 1.56 -8.31
N LEU A 124 -11.26 0.69 -7.75
CA LEU A 124 -10.83 -0.57 -7.14
C LEU A 124 -10.29 -1.56 -8.19
N GLU A 125 -10.91 -1.64 -9.37
CA GLU A 125 -10.45 -2.42 -10.50
C GLU A 125 -9.08 -1.92 -11.00
N MET A 126 -8.94 -0.60 -11.17
CA MET A 126 -7.65 0.02 -11.53
C MET A 126 -6.57 -0.34 -10.51
N PHE A 127 -6.85 -0.25 -9.21
CA PHE A 127 -5.89 -0.64 -8.17
C PHE A 127 -5.53 -2.13 -8.25
N GLY A 128 -6.50 -3.01 -8.48
CA GLY A 128 -6.24 -4.44 -8.69
C GLY A 128 -5.32 -4.70 -9.88
N ALA A 129 -5.64 -4.10 -11.04
CA ALA A 129 -4.85 -4.23 -12.25
C ALA A 129 -3.43 -3.66 -12.10
N LEU A 130 -3.29 -2.51 -11.42
CA LEU A 130 -1.99 -1.91 -11.11
C LEU A 130 -1.13 -2.83 -10.23
N ASN A 131 -1.69 -3.43 -9.17
CA ASN A 131 -0.92 -4.36 -8.33
C ASN A 131 -0.46 -5.58 -9.11
N ASP A 132 -1.33 -6.18 -9.91
CA ASP A 132 -0.98 -7.37 -10.70
C ASP A 132 0.10 -7.06 -11.74
N ALA A 133 0.02 -5.89 -12.37
CA ALA A 133 1.04 -5.44 -13.32
C ALA A 133 2.37 -5.12 -12.63
N MET A 134 2.35 -4.41 -11.50
CA MET A 134 3.55 -4.11 -10.73
C MET A 134 4.21 -5.36 -10.15
N ALA A 135 3.44 -6.36 -9.72
CA ALA A 135 3.98 -7.62 -9.20
C ALA A 135 4.76 -8.38 -10.27
N ARG A 136 4.20 -8.52 -11.48
CA ARG A 136 4.90 -9.14 -12.62
C ARG A 136 6.18 -8.38 -12.99
N GLN A 137 6.09 -7.06 -12.95
CA GLN A 137 7.23 -6.19 -13.26
C GLN A 137 8.35 -6.32 -12.21
N GLU A 138 8.00 -6.37 -10.93
CA GLU A 138 8.95 -6.55 -9.81
C GLU A 138 9.62 -7.93 -9.85
N GLU A 139 8.85 -8.98 -10.15
CA GLU A 139 9.35 -10.35 -10.28
C GLU A 139 10.42 -10.46 -11.36
N ALA A 140 10.21 -9.80 -12.51
CA ALA A 140 11.16 -9.82 -13.62
C ALA A 140 12.46 -9.04 -13.34
N ALA A 141 12.46 -8.12 -12.36
CA ALA A 141 13.47 -7.05 -12.32
C ALA A 141 14.43 -7.11 -11.12
N HIS A 142 14.43 -8.18 -10.32
CA HIS A 142 15.35 -8.36 -9.17
C HIS A 142 15.49 -7.09 -8.30
N TRP A 143 14.35 -6.59 -7.78
CA TRP A 143 14.16 -5.37 -6.98
C TRP A 143 15.26 -5.12 -5.91
N PRO A 144 15.60 -3.88 -5.48
CA PRO A 144 16.81 -3.59 -4.69
C PRO A 144 16.93 -4.31 -3.35
N HIS A 145 15.81 -4.64 -2.72
CA HIS A 145 15.80 -5.43 -1.49
C HIS A 145 16.23 -6.90 -1.74
N ASP A 146 16.48 -7.27 -3.01
CA ASP A 146 16.81 -8.60 -3.49
C ASP A 146 18.30 -8.85 -3.75
N ALA A 147 19.13 -7.83 -3.88
CA ALA A 147 20.51 -7.99 -4.36
C ALA A 147 21.40 -8.87 -3.45
N ALA A 148 21.01 -9.05 -2.17
CA ALA A 148 21.66 -9.97 -1.22
C ALA A 148 20.76 -11.13 -0.75
N ALA A 149 19.48 -11.15 -1.14
CA ALA A 149 18.52 -12.14 -0.68
C ALA A 149 18.39 -13.27 -1.72
N SER A 150 19.00 -14.43 -1.45
CA SER A 150 18.67 -15.66 -2.19
C SER A 150 17.15 -15.87 -2.29
N GLU A 151 16.68 -16.42 -3.41
CA GLU A 151 15.26 -16.74 -3.70
C GLU A 151 14.50 -17.40 -2.52
N GLN A 152 15.22 -18.12 -1.66
CA GLN A 152 14.75 -18.74 -0.43
C GLN A 152 14.17 -17.77 0.63
N TRP A 153 14.55 -16.48 0.66
CA TRP A 153 14.08 -15.51 1.67
C TRP A 153 12.70 -14.90 1.38
N ARG A 154 12.12 -15.22 0.22
CA ARG A 154 10.80 -14.73 -0.21
C ARG A 154 9.68 -15.74 -0.03
N ARG A 155 10.03 -16.93 0.48
CA ARG A 155 9.09 -18.01 0.72
C ARG A 155 8.73 -18.07 2.20
N PRO A 156 7.46 -18.34 2.54
CA PRO A 156 7.07 -18.57 3.91
C PRO A 156 7.73 -19.83 4.46
N ASP A 157 8.03 -19.82 5.76
CA ASP A 157 8.42 -21.03 6.48
C ASP A 157 7.20 -21.96 6.61
N LEU A 158 7.03 -22.86 5.65
CA LEU A 158 5.90 -23.81 5.63
C LEU A 158 5.93 -24.79 6.82
N ASN A 159 7.02 -24.86 7.58
CA ASN A 159 7.10 -25.61 8.83
C ASN A 159 6.68 -24.78 10.06
N GLY A 160 6.02 -23.64 9.85
CA GLY A 160 5.48 -22.77 10.90
C GLY A 160 4.01 -23.05 11.24
N VAL A 161 3.57 -22.50 12.38
CA VAL A 161 2.17 -22.21 12.69
C VAL A 161 1.99 -20.70 12.50
N HIS A 162 1.20 -20.28 11.52
CA HIS A 162 1.09 -18.86 11.14
C HIS A 162 -0.16 -18.23 11.72
N VAL A 163 -0.04 -17.10 12.40
CA VAL A 163 -1.16 -16.29 12.89
C VAL A 163 -1.12 -14.92 12.24
N ILE A 164 -2.11 -14.60 11.43
CA ILE A 164 -2.17 -13.35 10.67
C ILE A 164 -3.27 -12.47 11.24
N PHE A 165 -2.88 -11.41 11.94
CA PHE A 165 -3.80 -10.41 12.49
C PHE A 165 -4.12 -9.32 11.48
N GLY A 166 -5.41 -9.04 11.26
CA GLY A 166 -5.87 -7.97 10.36
C GLY A 166 -6.35 -8.45 8.99
N GLY A 167 -6.34 -9.76 8.75
CA GLY A 167 -6.68 -10.35 7.45
C GLY A 167 -7.65 -11.50 7.54
N LYS A 168 -8.35 -11.72 6.44
CA LYS A 168 -9.09 -12.93 6.15
C LYS A 168 -8.55 -13.59 4.88
N PRO A 169 -8.71 -14.91 4.69
CA PRO A 169 -8.40 -15.50 3.39
C PRO A 169 -9.29 -14.87 2.31
N ALA A 170 -8.71 -14.66 1.13
CA ALA A 170 -9.50 -14.31 -0.06
C ALA A 170 -10.24 -15.58 -0.52
N ILE A 171 -11.57 -15.59 -0.37
CA ILE A 171 -12.43 -16.77 -0.58
C ILE A 171 -13.08 -16.74 -1.96
N GLY A 172 -13.30 -17.92 -2.56
CA GLY A 172 -14.09 -18.08 -3.78
C GLY A 172 -13.39 -17.51 -5.03
N GLY A 173 -12.06 -17.63 -5.10
CA GLY A 173 -11.28 -17.12 -6.23
C GLY A 173 -11.14 -15.59 -6.28
N LYS A 174 -11.58 -14.88 -5.24
CA LYS A 174 -11.41 -13.43 -5.12
C LYS A 174 -9.93 -13.06 -4.98
N ARG A 175 -9.57 -11.89 -5.50
CA ARG A 175 -8.22 -11.34 -5.33
C ARG A 175 -8.00 -10.85 -3.89
N PRO A 176 -6.80 -11.03 -3.31
CA PRO A 176 -6.45 -10.41 -2.04
C PRO A 176 -6.59 -8.88 -2.12
N ARG A 177 -7.20 -8.29 -1.10
CA ARG A 177 -7.44 -6.85 -0.97
C ARG A 177 -6.56 -6.19 0.10
N SER A 178 -5.79 -6.95 0.86
CA SER A 178 -4.86 -6.44 1.88
C SER A 178 -3.58 -7.27 1.96
N ILE A 179 -2.55 -6.72 2.60
CA ILE A 179 -1.25 -7.39 2.80
C ILE A 179 -1.48 -8.71 3.54
N SER A 180 -2.33 -8.69 4.57
CA SER A 180 -2.71 -9.83 5.38
C SER A 180 -3.37 -10.94 4.55
N GLU A 181 -4.32 -10.59 3.68
CA GLU A 181 -4.96 -11.57 2.78
C GLU A 181 -3.94 -12.15 1.79
N LYS A 182 -3.00 -11.33 1.33
CA LYS A 182 -1.94 -11.74 0.40
C LYS A 182 -0.90 -12.64 1.06
N ILE A 183 -0.53 -12.41 2.33
CA ILE A 183 0.32 -13.31 3.13
C ILE A 183 -0.31 -14.71 3.18
N VAL A 184 -1.61 -14.79 3.50
CA VAL A 184 -2.33 -16.08 3.54
C VAL A 184 -2.30 -16.78 2.17
N GLN A 185 -2.58 -16.04 1.09
CA GLN A 185 -2.52 -16.58 -0.26
C GLN A 185 -1.12 -17.12 -0.60
N LEU A 186 -0.06 -16.38 -0.27
CA LEU A 186 1.31 -16.81 -0.56
C LEU A 186 1.69 -18.09 0.21
N ILE A 187 1.36 -18.18 1.50
CA ILE A 187 1.60 -19.39 2.29
C ILE A 187 0.87 -20.60 1.68
N MET A 188 -0.38 -20.42 1.26
CA MET A 188 -1.15 -21.50 0.64
C MET A 188 -0.62 -21.91 -0.74
N ASN A 189 -0.18 -20.95 -1.56
CA ASN A 189 0.36 -21.23 -2.89
C ASN A 189 1.68 -22.01 -2.78
N ASP A 190 2.60 -21.56 -1.92
CA ASP A 190 3.88 -22.23 -1.70
C ASP A 190 3.67 -23.65 -1.14
N ALA A 191 2.66 -23.87 -0.28
CA ALA A 191 2.31 -25.20 0.21
C ALA A 191 1.86 -26.15 -0.92
N LYS A 192 1.02 -25.67 -1.85
CA LYS A 192 0.54 -26.46 -2.99
C LYS A 192 1.66 -26.78 -3.98
N GLU A 193 2.55 -25.82 -4.24
CA GLU A 193 3.72 -26.03 -5.10
C GLU A 193 4.65 -27.10 -4.49
N PHE A 194 4.88 -27.04 -3.17
CA PHE A 194 5.69 -28.02 -2.46
C PHE A 194 5.11 -29.45 -2.56
N GLU A 195 3.78 -29.60 -2.50
CA GLU A 195 3.11 -30.89 -2.73
C GLU A 195 3.24 -31.38 -4.18
N GLY A 196 3.09 -30.47 -5.15
CA GLY A 196 3.13 -30.77 -6.59
C GLY A 196 4.51 -31.18 -7.12
N GLU A 197 5.60 -30.68 -6.53
CA GLU A 197 6.97 -31.02 -6.94
C GLU A 197 7.40 -32.47 -6.62
N GLY A 198 6.51 -33.32 -6.07
CA GLY A 198 6.83 -34.72 -5.78
C GLY A 198 7.90 -34.91 -4.69
N LYS A 199 8.29 -33.83 -4.00
CA LYS A 199 9.16 -33.83 -2.81
C LYS A 199 8.48 -34.44 -1.57
N SER A 200 7.29 -35.04 -1.73
CA SER A 200 6.73 -36.00 -0.80
C SER A 200 7.42 -37.36 -0.94
N THR A 201 8.72 -37.41 -0.63
CA THR A 201 9.42 -38.67 -0.39
C THR A 201 9.30 -39.00 1.08
N THR A 202 8.31 -39.84 1.42
CA THR A 202 8.19 -40.59 2.67
C THR A 202 8.10 -39.79 3.98
N SER A 203 6.93 -39.89 4.63
CA SER A 203 6.55 -39.40 5.97
C SER A 203 5.89 -38.03 6.01
N ALA A 204 4.57 -38.04 6.16
CA ALA A 204 3.67 -36.93 6.53
C ALA A 204 3.87 -35.61 5.78
N SER A 205 2.99 -35.31 4.81
CA SER A 205 2.72 -33.93 4.40
C SER A 205 2.51 -33.11 5.67
N LEU A 206 3.41 -32.18 6.00
CA LEU A 206 3.28 -31.35 7.20
C LEU A 206 1.95 -30.60 7.08
N PRO A 207 0.94 -30.86 7.94
CA PRO A 207 -0.35 -30.19 7.82
C PRO A 207 -0.12 -28.69 7.97
N LEU A 208 -0.48 -27.92 6.95
CA LEU A 208 -0.39 -26.47 6.98
C LEU A 208 -1.32 -25.94 8.09
N SER A 209 -0.84 -25.04 8.95
CA SER A 209 -1.62 -24.48 10.05
C SER A 209 -1.59 -22.96 10.01
N ILE A 210 -2.66 -22.37 9.49
CA ILE A 210 -2.84 -20.93 9.35
C ILE A 210 -4.04 -20.48 10.19
N PHE A 211 -3.81 -19.58 11.13
CA PHE A 211 -4.84 -18.84 11.85
C PHE A 211 -4.96 -17.44 11.25
N THR A 212 -6.16 -17.08 10.83
CA THR A 212 -6.47 -15.72 10.38
C THR A 212 -7.36 -15.05 11.39
N VAL A 213 -7.10 -13.78 11.68
CA VAL A 213 -7.79 -13.05 12.76
C VAL A 213 -8.32 -11.74 12.20
N SER A 214 -9.64 -11.57 12.22
CA SER A 214 -10.31 -10.37 11.69
C SER A 214 -11.57 -10.01 12.49
N ARG A 215 -12.11 -8.81 12.27
CA ARG A 215 -13.36 -8.38 12.92
C ARG A 215 -14.64 -8.97 12.31
N SER A 216 -14.54 -9.48 11.08
CA SER A 216 -15.69 -10.04 10.35
C SER A 216 -15.75 -11.54 10.49
N GLU A 217 -16.94 -12.10 10.64
CA GLU A 217 -17.16 -13.54 10.59
C GLU A 217 -17.04 -14.07 9.15
N ILE A 218 -16.67 -15.34 9.04
CA ILE A 218 -16.52 -16.08 7.79
C ILE A 218 -17.09 -17.47 8.03
N SER A 219 -17.86 -17.99 7.07
CA SER A 219 -18.35 -19.36 7.15
C SER A 219 -17.18 -20.35 7.16
N SER A 220 -17.16 -21.26 8.13
CA SER A 220 -16.15 -22.33 8.21
C SER A 220 -16.10 -23.18 6.95
N GLU A 221 -17.25 -23.41 6.30
CA GLU A 221 -17.36 -24.18 5.04
C GLU A 221 -16.63 -23.52 3.87
N SER A 222 -16.39 -22.21 3.96
CA SER A 222 -15.74 -21.43 2.92
C SER A 222 -14.22 -21.28 3.12
N LEU A 223 -13.69 -21.77 4.24
CA LEU A 223 -12.27 -21.70 4.56
C LEU A 223 -11.50 -22.79 3.81
N PRO A 224 -10.32 -22.46 3.25
CA PRO A 224 -9.43 -23.46 2.69
C PRO A 224 -8.94 -24.47 3.75
N PRO A 225 -8.56 -25.71 3.35
CA PRO A 225 -7.94 -26.67 4.26
C PRO A 225 -6.70 -26.09 4.95
N GLY A 226 -6.54 -26.39 6.25
CA GLY A 226 -5.44 -25.88 7.06
C GLY A 226 -5.58 -24.41 7.50
N VAL A 227 -6.71 -23.76 7.19
CA VAL A 227 -7.01 -22.39 7.61
C VAL A 227 -8.12 -22.36 8.67
N THR A 228 -7.80 -21.82 9.84
CA THR A 228 -8.75 -21.51 10.91
C THR A 228 -8.98 -20.00 10.96
N HIS A 229 -10.25 -19.57 11.01
CA HIS A 229 -10.59 -18.16 11.17
C HIS A 229 -11.11 -17.84 12.56
N LEU A 230 -10.52 -16.85 13.21
CA LEU A 230 -10.92 -16.34 14.52
C LEU A 230 -11.51 -14.94 14.38
N ALA A 231 -12.83 -14.84 14.48
CA ALA A 231 -13.54 -13.57 14.41
C ALA A 231 -13.48 -12.84 15.77
N LYS A 232 -12.89 -11.65 15.80
CA LYS A 232 -12.64 -10.83 16.99
C LYS A 232 -13.00 -9.38 16.75
N ARG A 233 -14.13 -8.94 17.31
CA ARG A 233 -14.74 -7.65 17.01
C ARG A 233 -13.97 -6.47 17.60
N ARG A 234 -13.22 -6.69 18.69
CA ARG A 234 -12.67 -5.64 19.56
C ARG A 234 -11.16 -5.47 19.46
N LEU A 235 -10.49 -6.11 18.48
CA LEU A 235 -9.02 -6.02 18.28
C LEU A 235 -8.43 -4.60 18.25
N GLU A 236 -9.22 -3.58 17.94
CA GLU A 236 -8.79 -2.17 17.82
C GLU A 236 -9.45 -1.25 18.86
N VAL A 237 -10.02 -1.81 19.93
CA VAL A 237 -10.69 -1.08 21.02
C VAL A 237 -9.80 -1.09 22.26
N ASP A 238 -9.69 0.06 22.94
CA ASP A 238 -8.69 0.31 23.98
C ASP A 238 -8.59 -0.76 25.07
N VAL A 239 -9.58 -0.91 25.95
CA VAL A 239 -9.47 -1.84 27.09
C VAL A 239 -10.02 -3.23 26.77
N GLU A 240 -11.11 -3.29 26.01
CA GLU A 240 -11.78 -4.55 25.69
C GLU A 240 -11.07 -5.37 24.61
N GLY A 241 -10.13 -4.75 23.87
CA GLY A 241 -9.38 -5.45 22.82
C GLY A 241 -8.38 -6.45 23.34
N GLN A 242 -7.89 -6.29 24.58
CA GLN A 242 -6.95 -7.24 25.19
C GLN A 242 -7.55 -8.65 25.29
N GLU A 243 -8.82 -8.78 25.68
CA GLU A 243 -9.49 -10.08 25.80
C GLU A 243 -9.55 -10.84 24.48
N ASP A 244 -9.77 -10.12 23.38
CA ASP A 244 -9.83 -10.69 22.05
C ASP A 244 -8.45 -11.21 21.60
N PHE A 245 -7.37 -10.49 21.91
CA PHE A 245 -6.00 -10.98 21.67
C PHE A 245 -5.63 -12.13 22.59
N ASP A 246 -6.02 -12.08 23.86
CA ASP A 246 -5.80 -13.15 24.83
C ASP A 246 -6.43 -14.45 24.32
N ASP A 247 -7.70 -14.41 23.93
CA ASP A 247 -8.41 -15.59 23.45
C ASP A 247 -7.77 -16.19 22.19
N VAL A 248 -7.35 -15.33 21.24
CA VAL A 248 -6.62 -15.77 20.05
C VAL A 248 -5.31 -16.46 20.44
N LEU A 249 -4.49 -15.82 21.30
CA LEU A 249 -3.22 -16.39 21.69
C LEU A 249 -3.40 -17.70 22.47
N GLN A 250 -4.35 -17.80 23.40
CA GLN A 250 -4.61 -19.05 24.11
C GLN A 250 -5.05 -20.18 23.17
N THR A 251 -5.96 -19.88 22.24
CA THR A 251 -6.41 -20.84 21.24
C THR A 251 -5.24 -21.36 20.40
N VAL A 252 -4.42 -20.45 19.86
CA VAL A 252 -3.28 -20.83 19.02
C VAL A 252 -2.20 -21.55 19.82
N LEU A 253 -1.90 -21.10 21.03
CA LEU A 253 -0.88 -21.72 21.89
C LEU A 253 -1.25 -23.14 22.26
N HIS A 254 -2.54 -23.41 22.50
CA HIS A 254 -3.03 -24.76 22.74
C HIS A 254 -2.77 -25.65 21.52
N THR A 255 -3.26 -25.27 20.33
CA THR A 255 -3.01 -26.04 19.10
C THR A 255 -1.52 -26.19 18.80
N TRP A 256 -0.73 -25.13 18.92
CA TRP A 256 0.70 -25.17 18.66
C TRP A 256 1.44 -26.15 19.56
N LYS A 257 1.11 -26.18 20.86
CA LYS A 257 1.78 -27.08 21.81
C LYS A 257 1.34 -28.54 21.68
N GLU A 258 0.05 -28.78 21.45
CA GLU A 258 -0.48 -30.14 21.39
C GLU A 258 -0.21 -30.80 20.04
N GLU A 259 -0.31 -30.05 18.94
CA GLU A 259 -0.24 -30.60 17.57
C GLU A 259 1.10 -30.32 16.88
N PHE A 260 1.78 -29.21 17.21
CA PHE A 260 2.95 -28.72 16.47
C PHE A 260 4.13 -28.25 17.35
N PRO A 261 4.52 -28.97 18.42
CA PRO A 261 5.47 -28.46 19.42
C PRO A 261 6.86 -28.12 18.88
N ASP A 262 7.29 -28.77 17.78
CA ASP A 262 8.60 -28.55 17.17
C ASP A 262 8.63 -27.40 16.14
N ARG A 263 7.45 -26.88 15.77
CA ARG A 263 7.28 -25.84 14.75
C ARG A 263 7.45 -24.44 15.33
N THR A 264 7.77 -23.48 14.46
CA THR A 264 7.85 -22.06 14.86
C THR A 264 6.47 -21.42 14.85
N LEU A 265 6.04 -20.80 15.94
CA LEU A 265 4.86 -19.94 15.96
C LEU A 265 5.18 -18.56 15.38
N MET A 266 4.61 -18.25 14.22
CA MET A 266 4.81 -17.00 13.48
C MET A 266 3.61 -16.07 13.68
N LEU A 267 3.79 -14.96 14.40
CA LEU A 267 2.73 -13.98 14.69
C LEU A 267 2.91 -12.74 13.81
N TYR A 268 2.09 -12.59 12.76
CA TYR A 268 2.11 -11.45 11.86
C TYR A 268 1.15 -10.37 12.36
N PHE A 269 1.70 -9.32 12.96
CA PHE A 269 0.96 -8.15 13.42
C PHE A 269 0.83 -7.15 12.27
N THR A 270 -0.28 -7.22 11.53
CA THR A 270 -0.52 -6.36 10.35
C THR A 270 -1.61 -5.30 10.58
N LEU A 271 -2.03 -5.11 11.84
CA LEU A 271 -3.04 -4.13 12.20
C LEU A 271 -2.50 -2.70 12.05
N GLY A 272 -3.27 -1.86 11.37
CA GLY A 272 -2.92 -0.47 11.16
C GLY A 272 -3.99 0.27 10.39
N ARG A 273 -4.47 1.37 10.97
CA ARG A 273 -5.33 2.34 10.31
C ARG A 273 -4.56 3.64 10.12
N HIS A 274 -4.70 4.22 8.94
CA HIS A 274 -4.14 5.54 8.63
C HIS A 274 -5.23 6.63 8.71
N ASN A 275 -6.52 6.24 8.74
CA ASN A 275 -7.67 7.15 8.66
C ASN A 275 -8.78 6.82 9.68
N GLY A 276 -9.65 7.80 9.93
CA GLY A 276 -10.78 7.72 10.87
C GLY A 276 -10.58 8.60 12.10
N THR A 277 -11.46 8.48 13.10
CA THR A 277 -11.29 9.21 14.37
C THR A 277 -10.09 8.68 15.13
N ASN A 278 -9.06 9.52 15.30
CA ASN A 278 -7.81 9.25 16.00
C ASN A 278 -7.17 7.89 15.60
N PRO A 279 -6.77 7.71 14.34
CA PRO A 279 -6.28 6.43 13.84
C PRO A 279 -4.95 6.04 14.48
N PHE A 280 -4.14 7.03 14.87
CA PHE A 280 -2.83 6.85 15.48
C PHE A 280 -2.93 6.25 16.89
N ALA A 281 -3.81 6.79 17.75
CA ALA A 281 -4.03 6.23 19.08
C ALA A 281 -4.60 4.81 19.02
N ARG A 282 -5.53 4.55 18.09
CA ARG A 282 -6.09 3.19 17.88
C ARG A 282 -5.02 2.18 17.51
N ASN A 283 -4.06 2.54 16.68
CA ASN A 283 -2.96 1.65 16.33
C ASN A 283 -2.07 1.34 17.55
N VAL A 284 -1.77 2.36 18.36
CA VAL A 284 -1.00 2.19 19.61
C VAL A 284 -1.77 1.33 20.61
N ALA A 285 -3.08 1.54 20.75
CA ALA A 285 -3.94 0.72 21.61
C ALA A 285 -3.94 -0.75 21.18
N ALA A 286 -4.08 -1.04 19.88
CA ALA A 286 -4.00 -2.40 19.37
C ALA A 286 -2.65 -3.07 19.69
N ALA A 287 -1.53 -2.34 19.56
CA ALA A 287 -0.23 -2.85 19.96
C ALA A 287 -0.10 -3.05 21.48
N LYS A 288 -0.61 -2.14 22.31
CA LYS A 288 -0.65 -2.27 23.78
C LYS A 288 -1.43 -3.53 24.19
N ASN A 289 -2.59 -3.78 23.56
CA ASN A 289 -3.43 -4.94 23.83
C ASN A 289 -2.75 -6.26 23.42
N PHE A 290 -2.16 -6.29 22.23
CA PHE A 290 -1.39 -7.44 21.78
C PHE A 290 -0.18 -7.70 22.68
N ALA A 291 0.55 -6.66 23.07
CA ALA A 291 1.66 -6.73 24.01
C ALA A 291 1.25 -7.26 25.39
N ALA A 292 0.10 -6.82 25.93
CA ALA A 292 -0.44 -7.35 27.18
C ALA A 292 -0.76 -8.85 27.06
N ALA A 293 -1.35 -9.27 25.95
CA ALA A 293 -1.66 -10.67 25.68
C ALA A 293 -0.38 -11.53 25.54
N LEU A 294 0.67 -11.02 24.88
CA LEU A 294 1.98 -11.67 24.81
C LEU A 294 2.59 -11.88 26.21
N ARG A 295 2.55 -10.85 27.07
CA ARG A 295 3.06 -10.96 28.45
C ARG A 295 2.25 -11.96 29.27
N LYS A 296 0.93 -11.99 29.13
CA LYS A 296 0.08 -13.01 29.78
C LYS A 296 0.40 -14.43 29.30
N ALA A 297 0.76 -14.57 28.03
CA ALA A 297 1.21 -15.82 27.42
C ALA A 297 2.69 -16.18 27.69
N ARG A 298 3.43 -15.38 28.48
CA ARG A 298 4.89 -15.52 28.70
C ARG A 298 5.33 -16.94 29.05
N ALA A 299 4.68 -17.58 30.01
CA ALA A 299 5.04 -18.94 30.44
C ALA A 299 4.93 -19.96 29.30
N SER A 300 3.96 -19.77 28.39
CA SER A 300 3.76 -20.64 27.24
C SER A 300 4.76 -20.37 26.10
N LEU A 301 5.18 -19.13 25.92
CA LEU A 301 6.06 -18.70 24.83
C LEU A 301 7.55 -18.89 25.14
N ARG A 302 7.98 -18.69 26.39
CA ARG A 302 9.40 -18.68 26.81
C ARG A 302 10.18 -19.94 26.41
N GLY A 303 9.52 -21.10 26.43
CA GLY A 303 10.13 -22.40 26.11
C GLY A 303 10.09 -22.78 24.62
N GLY A 304 9.40 -22.02 23.76
CA GLY A 304 9.14 -22.41 22.38
C GLY A 304 9.82 -21.53 21.33
N LYS A 305 9.77 -21.99 20.07
CA LYS A 305 10.20 -21.22 18.90
C LYS A 305 9.04 -20.35 18.44
N PHE A 306 9.14 -19.04 18.64
CA PHE A 306 8.14 -18.08 18.20
C PHE A 306 8.81 -16.84 17.66
N ARG A 307 8.12 -16.15 16.76
CA ARG A 307 8.56 -14.91 16.13
C ARG A 307 7.37 -13.98 15.94
N VAL A 308 7.56 -12.70 16.23
CA VAL A 308 6.61 -11.64 15.92
C VAL A 308 7.12 -10.83 14.74
N VAL A 309 6.30 -10.70 13.70
CA VAL A 309 6.58 -9.90 12.50
C VAL A 309 5.61 -8.73 12.46
N CYS A 310 6.12 -7.51 12.61
CA CYS A 310 5.32 -6.30 12.49
C CYS A 310 5.31 -5.81 11.05
N THR A 311 4.17 -5.39 10.52
CA THR A 311 4.14 -4.68 9.24
C THR A 311 4.81 -3.31 9.40
N GLY A 312 5.94 -3.12 8.72
CA GLY A 312 6.65 -1.85 8.71
C GLY A 312 6.06 -0.84 7.73
N THR A 313 6.62 0.36 7.76
CA THR A 313 6.38 1.38 6.74
C THR A 313 7.62 2.25 6.59
N ASP A 314 7.96 2.59 5.36
CA ASP A 314 9.11 3.47 5.11
C ASP A 314 8.90 4.87 5.69
N ALA A 315 7.67 5.24 6.06
CA ALA A 315 7.38 6.50 6.74
C ALA A 315 8.10 6.65 8.08
N THR A 316 8.58 5.54 8.66
CA THR A 316 9.36 5.60 9.90
C THR A 316 10.83 5.92 9.67
N ASN A 317 11.36 5.85 8.45
CA ASN A 317 12.78 6.09 8.20
C ASN A 317 13.21 7.52 8.59
N PRO A 318 14.44 7.70 9.12
CA PRO A 318 14.92 9.02 9.50
C PRO A 318 15.02 9.94 8.28
N ARG A 319 14.96 11.26 8.48
CA ARG A 319 15.11 12.25 7.40
C ARG A 319 16.42 12.12 6.62
N SER A 320 17.47 11.64 7.28
CA SER A 320 18.78 11.37 6.70
C SER A 320 18.86 10.08 5.88
N HIS A 321 17.84 9.22 5.91
CA HIS A 321 17.86 7.94 5.20
C HIS A 321 18.05 8.17 3.69
N PRO A 322 19.04 7.54 3.03
CA PRO A 322 19.35 7.82 1.63
C PRO A 322 18.24 7.32 0.70
N ASP A 323 18.16 7.91 -0.49
CA ASP A 323 17.34 7.33 -1.57
C ASP A 323 17.98 6.03 -2.06
N ALA A 324 17.15 5.02 -2.33
CA ALA A 324 17.63 3.76 -2.85
C ALA A 324 18.02 3.89 -4.32
N ARG A 325 19.15 3.28 -4.70
CA ARG A 325 19.53 3.10 -6.10
C ARG A 325 19.23 1.66 -6.49
N VAL A 326 18.45 1.52 -7.57
CA VAL A 326 18.02 0.23 -8.08
C VAL A 326 18.66 0.01 -9.43
N VAL A 327 19.23 -1.17 -9.67
CA VAL A 327 19.65 -1.55 -11.02
C VAL A 327 18.57 -2.46 -11.60
N LEU A 328 17.81 -1.96 -12.56
CA LEU A 328 16.75 -2.72 -13.26
C LEU A 328 17.15 -2.79 -14.73
N GLU A 329 17.23 -4.01 -15.28
CA GLU A 329 17.55 -4.22 -16.70
C GLU A 329 18.88 -3.56 -17.15
N GLY A 330 19.86 -3.49 -16.24
CA GLY A 330 21.16 -2.86 -16.50
C GLY A 330 21.17 -1.33 -16.38
N GLU A 331 20.02 -0.70 -16.14
CA GLU A 331 19.91 0.74 -15.90
C GLU A 331 19.77 1.06 -14.41
N THR A 332 20.39 2.16 -13.97
CA THR A 332 20.23 2.63 -12.57
C THR A 332 19.05 3.59 -12.47
N TYR A 333 18.13 3.28 -11.57
CA TYR A 333 16.96 4.07 -11.21
C TYR A 333 17.10 4.61 -9.78
N LEU A 334 16.65 5.84 -9.57
CA LEU A 334 16.52 6.41 -8.24
C LEU A 334 15.11 6.12 -7.70
N CYS A 335 15.03 5.44 -6.56
CA CYS A 335 13.82 5.23 -5.80
C CYS A 335 13.86 6.14 -4.56
N PRO A 336 13.09 7.24 -4.54
CA PRO A 336 13.05 8.13 -3.39
C PRO A 336 12.60 7.40 -2.13
N SER A 337 13.34 7.56 -1.04
CA SER A 337 12.93 6.94 0.22
C SER A 337 11.77 7.71 0.83
N TYR A 338 10.76 7.00 1.34
CA TYR A 338 9.83 7.62 2.28
C TYR A 338 10.58 7.85 3.59
N ARG A 339 10.33 8.99 4.23
CA ARG A 339 11.02 9.44 5.45
C ARG A 339 10.05 10.16 6.35
N ILE A 340 10.46 10.42 7.58
CA ILE A 340 9.76 11.28 8.53
C ILE A 340 9.67 12.70 7.93
N GLU A 341 8.49 13.04 7.41
CA GLU A 341 8.13 14.38 6.93
C GLU A 341 7.10 15.01 7.88
N ASP A 342 7.01 16.34 7.89
CA ASP A 342 6.09 17.09 8.76
C ASP A 342 4.65 16.57 8.72
N ARG A 343 4.09 16.43 7.51
CA ARG A 343 2.72 15.94 7.31
C ARG A 343 2.49 14.47 7.72
N LYS A 344 3.56 13.72 8.03
CA LYS A 344 3.52 12.30 8.43
C LYS A 344 4.11 12.06 9.80
N PHE A 345 4.49 13.11 10.52
CA PHE A 345 5.23 12.99 11.77
C PHE A 345 4.50 12.09 12.77
N ILE A 346 3.24 12.38 13.08
CA ILE A 346 2.46 11.57 14.03
C ILE A 346 2.18 10.17 13.52
N TYR A 347 2.01 9.99 12.21
CA TYR A 347 1.90 8.64 11.64
C TYR A 347 3.16 7.82 11.90
N ALA A 348 4.34 8.41 11.64
CA ALA A 348 5.63 7.79 11.90
C ALA A 348 5.85 7.50 13.39
N VAL A 349 5.54 8.45 14.28
CA VAL A 349 5.55 8.26 15.75
C VAL A 349 4.68 7.07 16.12
N SER A 350 3.43 7.01 15.63
CA SER A 350 2.50 5.94 15.98
C SER A 350 2.97 4.57 15.51
N LYS A 351 3.67 4.49 14.37
CA LYS A 351 4.20 3.25 13.79
C LYS A 351 5.45 2.79 14.52
N LEU A 352 6.40 3.69 14.78
CA LEU A 352 7.56 3.40 15.63
C LEU A 352 7.11 2.95 17.03
N CYS A 353 6.11 3.62 17.62
CA CYS A 353 5.57 3.24 18.92
C CYS A 353 5.07 1.78 18.95
N GLN A 354 4.38 1.32 17.90
CA GLN A 354 3.95 -0.08 17.79
C GLN A 354 5.14 -1.04 17.82
N TYR A 355 6.21 -0.74 17.08
CA TYR A 355 7.40 -1.60 17.03
C TYR A 355 8.04 -1.71 18.43
N TYR A 356 8.23 -0.58 19.10
CA TYR A 356 8.80 -0.51 20.44
C TYR A 356 7.94 -1.19 21.51
N ILE A 357 6.61 -1.04 21.46
CA ILE A 357 5.67 -1.70 22.39
C ILE A 357 5.76 -3.23 22.26
N ILE A 358 5.80 -3.73 21.02
CA ILE A 358 5.87 -5.16 20.75
C ILE A 358 7.24 -5.70 21.15
N ALA A 359 8.33 -4.98 20.84
CA ALA A 359 9.68 -5.33 21.26
C ALA A 359 9.80 -5.42 22.79
N ASP A 360 9.29 -4.44 23.54
CA ASP A 360 9.30 -4.47 25.00
C ASP A 360 8.55 -5.70 25.56
N ALA A 361 7.39 -6.03 24.99
CA ALA A 361 6.64 -7.22 25.40
C ALA A 361 7.40 -8.52 25.12
N VAL A 362 8.05 -8.64 23.97
CA VAL A 362 8.86 -9.82 23.64
C VAL A 362 10.12 -9.90 24.52
N ALA A 363 10.74 -8.76 24.85
CA ALA A 363 11.87 -8.71 25.79
C ALA A 363 11.48 -9.25 27.19
N ASP A 364 10.29 -8.88 27.68
CA ASP A 364 9.73 -9.41 28.93
C ASP A 364 9.42 -10.92 28.83
N VAL A 365 8.80 -11.38 27.73
CA VAL A 365 8.52 -12.80 27.49
C VAL A 365 9.79 -13.65 27.57
N LEU A 366 10.88 -13.16 26.98
CA LEU A 366 12.19 -13.80 26.95
C LEU A 366 12.99 -13.63 28.24
N ASP A 367 12.51 -12.82 29.19
CA ASP A 367 13.20 -12.50 30.44
C ASP A 367 14.59 -11.86 30.21
N LEU A 368 14.71 -11.03 29.16
CA LEU A 368 15.96 -10.36 28.80
C LEU A 368 16.60 -9.56 29.95
N PRO A 369 15.85 -8.84 30.82
CA PRO A 369 16.45 -8.08 31.94
C PRO A 369 17.24 -8.94 32.94
N SER A 370 16.90 -10.23 33.01
CA SER A 370 17.54 -11.23 33.86
C SER A 370 18.70 -11.96 33.15
N ALA A 371 18.83 -11.82 31.83
CA ALA A 371 19.80 -12.56 31.02
C ALA A 371 21.22 -11.95 31.10
N SER A 372 21.35 -10.62 31.00
CA SER A 372 22.64 -9.92 31.14
C SER A 372 22.45 -8.42 31.45
N PRO A 373 23.51 -7.70 31.91
CA PRO A 373 23.47 -6.25 32.08
C PRO A 373 23.15 -5.49 30.76
N GLU A 374 23.69 -5.95 29.63
CA GLU A 374 23.44 -5.36 28.31
C GLU A 374 21.97 -5.53 27.91
N MET A 375 21.40 -6.71 28.15
CA MET A 375 20.00 -7.00 27.87
C MET A 375 19.03 -6.25 28.80
N ARG A 376 19.45 -6.00 30.05
CA ARG A 376 18.74 -5.09 30.95
C ARG A 376 18.73 -3.66 30.42
N LYS A 377 19.89 -3.14 30.00
CA LYS A 377 20.00 -1.80 29.40
C LYS A 377 19.13 -1.66 28.15
N LEU A 378 19.11 -2.69 27.29
CA LEU A 378 18.23 -2.75 26.13
C LEU A 378 16.75 -2.66 26.55
N SER A 379 16.32 -3.48 27.53
CA SER A 379 14.93 -3.46 28.01
C SER A 379 14.54 -2.13 28.67
N ASP A 380 15.42 -1.52 29.46
CA ASP A 380 15.16 -0.22 30.07
C ASP A 380 15.05 0.88 28.99
N GLY A 381 15.90 0.83 27.96
CA GLY A 381 15.80 1.71 26.80
C GLY A 381 14.51 1.53 26.01
N LEU A 382 14.06 0.28 25.81
CA LEU A 382 12.76 -0.01 25.17
C LEU A 382 11.60 0.63 25.94
N LYS A 383 11.55 0.46 27.27
CA LYS A 383 10.49 1.04 28.12
C LYS A 383 10.46 2.57 28.05
N GLU A 384 11.63 3.21 28.08
CA GLU A 384 11.72 4.66 27.98
C GLU A 384 11.26 5.16 26.61
N ASN A 385 11.67 4.49 25.53
CA ASN A 385 11.22 4.83 24.18
C ASN A 385 9.70 4.63 24.01
N VAL A 386 9.14 3.55 24.57
CA VAL A 386 7.69 3.32 24.60
C VAL A 386 6.96 4.44 25.33
N ARG A 387 7.47 4.87 26.49
CA ARG A 387 6.89 5.97 27.29
C ARG A 387 6.88 7.27 26.48
N CYS A 388 8.02 7.62 25.89
CA CYS A 388 8.19 8.83 25.10
C CYS A 388 7.27 8.86 23.87
N LEU A 389 7.29 7.80 23.06
CA LEU A 389 6.47 7.69 21.85
C LEU A 389 4.96 7.65 22.16
N SER A 390 4.56 6.94 23.23
CA SER A 390 3.14 6.85 23.62
C SER A 390 2.60 8.22 24.04
N ALA A 391 3.35 8.97 24.85
CA ALA A 391 2.97 10.32 25.27
C ALA A 391 2.80 11.26 24.07
N ALA A 392 3.69 11.17 23.07
CA ALA A 392 3.59 11.97 21.86
C ALA A 392 2.32 11.66 21.02
N VAL A 393 1.90 10.39 20.94
CA VAL A 393 0.65 10.00 20.25
C VAL A 393 -0.59 10.46 21.02
N GLU A 394 -0.57 10.35 22.35
CA GLU A 394 -1.68 10.77 23.22
C GLU A 394 -1.94 12.28 23.06
N VAL A 395 -0.90 13.12 23.15
CA VAL A 395 -1.00 14.57 22.93
C VAL A 395 -1.55 14.89 21.53
N ALA A 396 -1.09 14.19 20.49
CA ALA A 396 -1.55 14.41 19.12
C ALA A 396 -3.02 14.00 18.89
N GLY A 397 -3.53 13.01 19.66
CA GLY A 397 -4.93 12.58 19.58
C GLY A 397 -5.93 13.63 20.05
N GLU A 398 -5.50 14.46 21.00
CA GLU A 398 -6.28 15.53 21.64
C GLU A 398 -6.26 16.84 20.82
N ASP A 399 -5.29 17.01 19.93
CA ASP A 399 -5.10 18.24 19.17
C ASP A 399 -5.58 18.11 17.70
N PRO A 400 -6.62 18.88 17.30
CA PRO A 400 -7.16 18.87 15.94
C PRO A 400 -6.13 19.21 14.85
N ARG A 401 -5.08 19.97 15.17
CA ARG A 401 -4.05 20.40 14.20
C ARG A 401 -3.29 19.23 13.59
N TYR A 402 -3.13 18.13 14.33
CA TYR A 402 -2.50 16.91 13.82
C TYR A 402 -3.43 16.04 12.96
N ARG A 403 -4.72 16.37 12.87
CA ARG A 403 -5.70 15.68 12.00
C ARG A 403 -5.66 16.19 10.56
N GLU A 404 -5.13 17.40 10.33
CA GLU A 404 -5.12 18.07 9.02
C GLU A 404 -3.70 18.39 8.51
N GLY A 405 -2.68 17.64 8.95
CA GLY A 405 -1.30 17.82 8.46
C GLY A 405 -0.63 19.11 8.94
N GLY A 406 -1.10 19.69 10.04
CA GLY A 406 -0.48 20.86 10.66
C GLY A 406 0.94 20.59 11.14
N THR A 407 1.83 21.54 10.90
CA THR A 407 3.18 21.58 11.46
C THR A 407 3.11 22.20 12.85
N THR A 408 3.30 21.41 13.91
CA THR A 408 3.35 21.97 15.26
C THR A 408 4.61 21.50 15.98
N ASN A 409 5.36 22.48 16.49
CA ASN A 409 6.54 22.31 17.34
C ASN A 409 6.15 22.01 18.82
N ASP A 410 4.87 21.68 19.07
CA ASP A 410 4.30 21.52 20.42
C ASP A 410 4.29 20.06 20.90
N SER A 411 4.78 19.10 20.10
CA SER A 411 5.02 17.75 20.59
C SER A 411 6.22 17.75 21.53
N GLN A 412 6.09 17.13 22.72
CA GLN A 412 7.23 16.93 23.64
C GLN A 412 8.38 16.17 22.98
N LEU A 413 8.10 15.39 21.93
CA LEU A 413 9.07 14.71 21.09
C LEU A 413 9.39 15.56 19.85
N SER A 414 10.65 15.96 19.70
CA SER A 414 11.15 16.67 18.53
C SER A 414 11.41 15.73 17.34
N ARG A 415 11.60 16.31 16.16
CA ARG A 415 11.92 15.56 14.93
C ARG A 415 13.29 14.88 15.00
N ASP A 416 14.27 15.55 15.62
CA ASP A 416 15.62 15.00 15.77
C ASP A 416 15.62 13.81 16.73
N GLU A 417 14.80 13.87 17.79
CA GLU A 417 14.60 12.73 18.69
C GLU A 417 13.88 11.58 17.99
N LEU A 418 12.88 11.85 17.15
CA LEU A 418 12.22 10.80 16.37
C LEU A 418 13.16 10.15 15.34
N ASP A 419 14.00 10.94 14.66
CA ASP A 419 15.04 10.41 13.77
C ASP A 419 16.03 9.51 14.53
N ALA A 420 16.45 9.93 15.73
CA ALA A 420 17.35 9.14 16.59
C ALA A 420 16.70 7.83 17.03
N LEU A 421 15.42 7.85 17.41
CA LEU A 421 14.65 6.65 17.74
C LEU A 421 14.49 5.73 16.52
N SER A 422 14.22 6.28 15.34
CA SER A 422 14.17 5.48 14.12
C SER A 422 15.51 4.84 13.78
N ALA A 423 16.61 5.57 13.89
CA ALA A 423 17.94 5.04 13.60
C ALA A 423 18.33 3.94 14.59
N GLY A 424 17.99 4.10 15.87
CA GLY A 424 18.24 3.09 16.91
C GLY A 424 17.39 1.81 16.79
N TRP A 425 16.35 1.80 15.96
CA TRP A 425 15.51 0.61 15.77
C TRP A 425 16.27 -0.57 15.16
N ASP A 426 17.19 -0.29 14.22
CA ASP A 426 17.93 -1.34 13.52
C ASP A 426 18.77 -2.19 14.49
N GLU A 427 19.42 -1.56 15.47
CA GLU A 427 20.20 -2.23 16.52
C GLU A 427 19.32 -3.07 17.46
N ILE A 428 18.11 -2.58 17.75
CA ILE A 428 17.13 -3.30 18.58
C ILE A 428 16.64 -4.55 17.86
N GLU A 429 16.25 -4.40 16.58
CA GLU A 429 15.78 -5.52 15.78
C GLU A 429 16.88 -6.58 15.64
N GLU A 430 18.13 -6.17 15.41
CA GLU A 430 19.28 -7.08 15.35
C GLU A 430 19.50 -7.81 16.68
N SER A 431 19.41 -7.10 17.81
CA SER A 431 19.59 -7.67 19.15
C SER A 431 18.48 -8.66 19.52
N MET A 432 17.28 -8.49 18.95
CA MET A 432 16.11 -9.32 19.22
C MET A 432 15.85 -10.39 18.16
N PHE A 433 16.64 -10.43 17.09
CA PHE A 433 16.48 -11.42 16.03
C PHE A 433 16.74 -12.85 16.56
N PRO A 434 15.93 -13.87 16.18
CA PRO A 434 14.81 -13.84 15.22
C PRO A 434 13.43 -13.60 15.86
N ARG A 435 13.35 -13.14 17.11
CA ARG A 435 12.10 -13.09 17.89
C ARG A 435 11.20 -11.92 17.51
N VAL A 436 11.77 -10.80 17.09
CA VAL A 436 11.05 -9.62 16.59
C VAL A 436 11.66 -9.21 15.27
N THR A 437 10.81 -8.93 14.29
CA THR A 437 11.23 -8.35 13.01
C THR A 437 10.18 -7.39 12.46
N VAL A 438 10.59 -6.45 11.63
CA VAL A 438 9.73 -5.50 10.91
C VAL A 438 9.84 -5.75 9.41
N ALA A 439 8.71 -5.90 8.74
CA ALA A 439 8.66 -5.99 7.29
C ALA A 439 9.01 -4.63 6.65
N ARG A 440 10.10 -4.55 5.88
CA ARG A 440 10.65 -3.29 5.32
C ARG A 440 10.28 -3.09 3.84
N GLY A 441 10.54 -1.89 3.32
CA GLY A 441 10.32 -1.56 1.91
C GLY A 441 8.86 -1.38 1.55
N ILE A 442 8.03 -1.02 2.54
CA ILE A 442 6.58 -0.84 2.37
C ILE A 442 6.28 0.65 2.43
N SER A 443 6.23 1.29 1.27
CA SER A 443 5.91 2.72 1.16
C SER A 443 4.44 2.95 0.78
N ILE A 444 4.06 2.65 -0.46
CA ILE A 444 2.71 2.83 -0.99
C ILE A 444 2.25 1.53 -1.63
N VAL A 445 1.09 1.03 -1.19
CA VAL A 445 0.43 -0.14 -1.75
C VAL A 445 -0.99 0.27 -2.13
N TYR A 446 -1.35 0.10 -3.41
CA TYR A 446 -2.66 0.46 -3.91
C TYR A 446 -3.70 -0.60 -3.54
N THR A 447 -4.07 -0.69 -2.27
CA THR A 447 -5.06 -1.67 -1.85
C THR A 447 -6.47 -1.15 -2.11
N PRO A 448 -7.43 -2.04 -2.41
CA PRO A 448 -8.85 -1.68 -2.44
C PRO A 448 -9.34 -1.02 -1.13
N LEU A 449 -8.68 -1.28 0.01
CA LEU A 449 -8.99 -0.62 1.30
C LEU A 449 -8.70 0.89 1.28
N HIS A 450 -7.80 1.35 0.40
CA HIS A 450 -7.49 2.76 0.21
C HIS A 450 -8.38 3.42 -0.86
N GLY A 451 -9.01 2.63 -1.73
CA GLY A 451 -9.79 3.13 -2.87
C GLY A 451 -10.95 4.04 -2.45
N ASP A 452 -11.69 3.68 -1.39
CA ASP A 452 -12.83 4.47 -0.92
C ASP A 452 -12.43 5.88 -0.46
N ILE A 453 -11.29 6.01 0.21
CA ILE A 453 -10.77 7.31 0.67
C ILE A 453 -10.38 8.17 -0.53
N TRP A 454 -9.69 7.58 -1.51
CA TRP A 454 -9.24 8.30 -2.70
C TRP A 454 -10.43 8.75 -3.55
N CYS A 455 -11.47 7.92 -3.64
CA CYS A 455 -12.73 8.30 -4.26
C CYS A 455 -13.38 9.46 -3.51
N ALA A 456 -13.49 9.38 -2.18
CA ALA A 456 -14.11 10.44 -1.38
C ALA A 456 -13.38 11.78 -1.50
N GLU A 457 -12.04 11.77 -1.49
CA GLU A 457 -11.22 12.97 -1.71
C GLU A 457 -11.37 13.54 -3.11
N ALA A 458 -11.32 12.68 -4.14
CA ALA A 458 -11.50 13.09 -5.53
C ALA A 458 -12.88 13.73 -5.73
N VAL A 459 -13.94 13.09 -5.22
CA VAL A 459 -15.32 13.58 -5.25
C VAL A 459 -15.45 14.93 -4.54
N LYS A 460 -14.88 15.08 -3.33
CA LYS A 460 -14.90 16.34 -2.59
C LYS A 460 -14.26 17.48 -3.38
N ASN A 461 -13.13 17.21 -4.05
CA ASN A 461 -12.42 18.21 -4.85
C ASN A 461 -13.20 18.62 -6.10
N CYS A 462 -14.03 17.73 -6.66
CA CYS A 462 -14.89 18.04 -7.80
C CYS A 462 -16.10 18.91 -7.46
N HIS A 463 -16.58 18.91 -6.21
CA HIS A 463 -17.83 19.58 -5.80
C HIS A 463 -17.64 20.96 -5.14
N ASN A 464 -16.44 21.53 -5.13
CA ASN A 464 -16.25 22.90 -4.65
C ASN A 464 -16.83 23.90 -5.67
N GLU A 465 -18.12 24.25 -5.52
CA GLU A 465 -18.84 25.19 -6.38
C GLU A 465 -18.11 26.54 -6.48
N GLY A 466 -17.79 26.97 -7.70
CA GLY A 466 -17.20 28.29 -7.99
C GLY A 466 -15.74 28.31 -8.43
N ASP A 467 -15.05 27.17 -8.48
CA ASP A 467 -13.66 27.09 -8.98
C ASP A 467 -13.62 26.62 -10.45
N PRO A 468 -13.24 27.49 -11.42
CA PRO A 468 -13.10 27.11 -12.82
C PRO A 468 -11.95 26.11 -13.08
N SER A 469 -11.13 25.78 -12.06
CA SER A 469 -10.12 24.73 -12.13
C SER A 469 -10.65 23.33 -11.73
N GLN A 470 -11.96 23.16 -11.55
CA GLN A 470 -12.58 21.86 -11.23
C GLN A 470 -12.07 20.74 -12.15
N LEU A 471 -11.19 19.92 -11.59
CA LEU A 471 -10.65 18.73 -12.23
C LEU A 471 -11.70 17.63 -12.16
N SER A 472 -11.79 16.79 -13.19
CA SER A 472 -12.63 15.60 -13.11
C SER A 472 -12.14 14.67 -12.00
N ALA A 473 -13.04 13.86 -11.42
CA ALA A 473 -12.67 12.96 -10.32
C ALA A 473 -11.56 11.99 -10.74
N ARG A 474 -11.59 11.55 -12.01
CA ARG A 474 -10.55 10.73 -12.61
C ARG A 474 -9.21 11.46 -12.71
N VAL A 475 -9.21 12.72 -13.16
CA VAL A 475 -7.99 13.54 -13.19
C VAL A 475 -7.41 13.68 -11.79
N ALA A 476 -8.25 13.94 -10.79
CA ALA A 476 -7.81 14.02 -9.39
C ALA A 476 -7.16 12.70 -8.92
N VAL A 477 -7.77 11.55 -9.21
CA VAL A 477 -7.17 10.24 -8.88
C VAL A 477 -5.85 10.01 -9.60
N LEU A 478 -5.76 10.28 -10.91
CA LEU A 478 -4.53 10.09 -11.70
C LEU A 478 -3.38 10.97 -11.21
N GLN A 479 -3.66 12.24 -10.89
CA GLN A 479 -2.69 13.16 -10.30
C GLN A 479 -2.21 12.70 -8.92
N GLN A 480 -3.00 11.88 -8.22
CA GLN A 480 -2.56 11.26 -6.98
C GLN A 480 -1.76 9.97 -7.20
N VAL A 481 -2.20 9.09 -8.10
CA VAL A 481 -1.58 7.77 -8.35
C VAL A 481 -0.23 7.92 -9.04
N VAL A 482 -0.16 8.58 -10.19
CA VAL A 482 1.02 8.53 -11.07
C VAL A 482 2.29 9.07 -10.38
N PRO A 483 2.27 10.24 -9.71
CA PRO A 483 3.47 10.73 -9.02
C PRO A 483 3.90 9.87 -7.84
N ARG A 484 3.00 9.04 -7.27
CA ARG A 484 3.28 8.13 -6.16
C ARG A 484 3.87 6.79 -6.61
N LEU A 485 3.79 6.46 -7.91
CA LEU A 485 4.46 5.27 -8.47
C LEU A 485 5.98 5.26 -8.23
N LYS A 486 6.59 6.42 -7.95
CA LYS A 486 8.02 6.54 -7.63
C LYS A 486 8.46 5.72 -6.41
N ASN A 487 7.52 5.37 -5.52
CA ASN A 487 7.77 4.61 -4.30
C ASN A 487 6.77 3.45 -4.13
N ALA A 488 5.90 3.22 -5.12
CA ALA A 488 4.87 2.20 -4.99
C ALA A 488 5.49 0.80 -5.14
N VAL A 489 5.04 -0.10 -4.28
CA VAL A 489 5.34 -1.54 -4.35
C VAL A 489 4.03 -2.29 -4.52
N SER A 490 4.07 -3.42 -5.21
CA SER A 490 2.89 -4.26 -5.34
C SER A 490 2.47 -4.84 -3.98
N LEU A 491 1.20 -5.20 -3.90
CA LEU A 491 0.66 -5.95 -2.76
C LEU A 491 1.43 -7.27 -2.51
N ASP A 492 1.90 -7.91 -3.57
CA ASP A 492 2.70 -9.14 -3.51
C ASP A 492 4.04 -8.90 -2.80
N MET A 493 4.80 -7.89 -3.26
CA MET A 493 6.08 -7.50 -2.66
C MET A 493 5.91 -7.09 -1.19
N ALA A 494 4.89 -6.28 -0.88
CA ALA A 494 4.60 -5.88 0.49
C ALA A 494 4.25 -7.06 1.41
N ALA A 495 3.62 -8.12 0.89
CA ALA A 495 3.37 -9.34 1.65
C ALA A 495 4.65 -10.16 1.83
N ARG A 496 5.45 -10.34 0.77
CA ARG A 496 6.70 -11.11 0.81
C ARG A 496 7.74 -10.55 1.77
N SER A 497 7.77 -9.24 1.99
CA SER A 497 8.69 -8.63 2.97
C SER A 497 8.46 -9.10 4.41
N HIS A 498 7.32 -9.75 4.70
CA HIS A 498 7.04 -10.36 6.01
C HIS A 498 7.69 -11.73 6.20
N PHE A 499 8.14 -12.38 5.12
CA PHE A 499 8.85 -13.66 5.19
C PHE A 499 10.36 -13.49 5.32
N HIS A 500 10.86 -12.27 5.07
CA HIS A 500 12.27 -11.96 5.17
C HIS A 500 12.80 -12.27 6.57
N CYS A 501 13.85 -13.07 6.67
CA CYS A 501 14.64 -13.17 7.90
C CYS A 501 15.99 -12.54 7.58
N MET A 502 16.43 -11.58 8.40
CA MET A 502 17.76 -10.99 8.20
C MET A 502 18.81 -12.11 8.30
N LYS A 503 19.56 -12.34 7.21
CA LYS A 503 20.82 -13.06 7.32
C LYS A 503 21.84 -12.04 7.82
N ARG A 504 22.47 -12.31 8.96
CA ARG A 504 23.62 -11.53 9.44
C ARG A 504 24.66 -11.44 8.32
N SER A 505 25.08 -10.22 7.98
CA SER A 505 26.23 -9.93 7.12
C SER A 505 27.53 -10.39 7.77
#